data_AF-A0A257R1I4-F1
#
_entry.id   AF-A0A257R1I4-F1
#
_cell.length_a   1.000
_cell.length_b   1.000
_cell.length_c   1.000
_cell.angle_alpha   90.00
_cell.angle_beta   90.00
_cell.angle_gamma   90.00
#
_symmetry.space_group_name_H-M   'P 1'
#
loop_
_entity.id
_entity.type
_entity.pdbx_description
1 polymer ?
#
loop_
_entity_poly.entity_id
_entity_poly.type
_entity_poly.pdbx_seq_one_letter_code
_entity_poly.pdbx_strand_id
1 'polypeptide(L)'
;GVQIDLLIDRADKCINLCEIKFYDTEFVVSRAYAEELRNKTRCFKEKTGTRKTVFTTLITTYGVKKDQHYLNAVEGQVTMDALFE
;
A
#
# COMPACT_ATOMS: atom_id res chain seq x y z
N GLY A 1 -16.56 -4.78 5.66
CA GLY A 1 -15.24 -4.55 6.30
C GLY A 1 -14.20 -4.42 5.22
N VAL A 2 -12.93 -4.18 5.55
CA VAL A 2 -11.85 -4.22 4.56
C VAL A 2 -10.72 -5.08 5.11
N GLN A 3 -10.07 -5.85 4.23
CA GLN A 3 -8.86 -6.60 4.55
C GLN A 3 -7.66 -5.72 4.27
N ILE A 4 -6.73 -5.69 5.22
CA ILE A 4 -5.38 -5.13 5.10
C ILE A 4 -4.43 -6.27 5.45
N ASP A 5 -3.43 -6.53 4.62
CA ASP A 5 -2.53 -7.67 4.80
C ASP A 5 -1.57 -7.44 5.98
N LEU A 6 -0.97 -6.24 6.04
CA LEU A 6 -0.08 -5.84 7.11
C LEU A 6 -0.27 -4.36 7.46
N LEU A 7 -0.24 -4.05 8.76
CA LEU A 7 -0.29 -2.69 9.28
C LEU A 7 0.92 -2.43 10.16
N ILE A 8 1.64 -1.34 9.88
CA ILE A 8 2.74 -0.87 10.72
C ILE A 8 2.33 0.45 11.36
N ASP A 9 2.11 0.44 12.68
CA ASP A 9 1.87 1.67 13.43
C ASP A 9 3.19 2.20 14.00
N ARG A 10 3.60 3.38 13.55
CA ARG A 10 4.90 3.97 13.86
C ARG A 10 4.79 5.02 14.97
N ALA A 11 5.89 5.18 15.71
CA ALA A 11 6.00 6.18 16.78
C ALA A 11 5.92 7.63 16.26
N ASP A 12 6.31 7.86 15.02
CA ASP A 12 6.36 9.17 14.34
C ASP A 12 5.02 9.61 13.73
N LYS A 13 3.90 9.16 14.29
CA LYS A 13 2.52 9.51 13.87
C LYS A 13 2.19 9.12 12.42
N CYS A 14 2.85 8.08 11.92
CA CYS A 14 2.60 7.50 10.62
C CYS A 14 2.05 6.07 10.76
N ILE A 15 1.17 5.66 9.85
CA ILE A 15 0.72 4.28 9.70
C ILE A 15 0.99 3.87 8.26
N ASN A 16 1.67 2.74 8.06
CA ASN A 16 1.78 2.12 6.74
C ASN A 16 0.75 0.98 6.64
N LEU A 17 -0.20 1.12 5.71
CA LEU A 17 -1.06 0.04 5.26
C LEU A 17 -0.35 -0.67 4.11
N CYS A 18 0.13 -1.87 4.40
CA CYS A 18 0.98 -2.63 3.50
C CYS A 18 0.17 -3.72 2.82
N GLU A 19 0.10 -3.68 1.49
CA GLU A 19 -0.51 -4.75 0.69
C GLU A 19 0.56 -5.54 -0.04
N ILE A 20 0.42 -6.86 0.03
CA ILE A 20 1.46 -7.78 -0.43
C ILE A 20 1.01 -8.43 -1.73
N LYS A 21 1.86 -8.33 -2.75
CA LYS A 21 1.59 -8.88 -4.08
C LYS A 21 2.81 -9.61 -4.61
N PHE A 22 2.63 -10.90 -4.88
CA PHE A 22 3.63 -11.73 -5.53
C PHE A 22 3.36 -11.80 -7.03
N TYR A 23 4.34 -11.39 -7.82
CA TYR A 23 4.35 -11.52 -9.28
C TYR A 23 5.76 -11.93 -9.73
N ASP A 24 5.88 -12.55 -10.89
CA ASP A 24 7.18 -12.87 -11.52
C ASP A 24 7.74 -11.71 -12.35
N THR A 25 6.96 -10.64 -12.51
CA THR A 25 7.34 -9.39 -13.19
C THR A 25 6.92 -8.17 -12.37
N GLU A 26 7.19 -6.96 -12.88
CA GLU A 26 6.61 -5.74 -12.32
C GLU A 26 5.08 -5.86 -12.21
N PHE A 27 4.55 -5.51 -11.04
CA PHE A 27 3.11 -5.44 -10.84
C PHE A 27 2.55 -4.18 -11.52
N VAL A 28 1.38 -4.28 -12.14
CA VAL A 28 0.67 -3.13 -12.73
C VAL A 28 -0.56 -2.83 -11.89
N VAL A 29 -0.61 -1.61 -11.34
CA VAL A 29 -1.79 -1.14 -10.61
C VAL A 29 -2.87 -0.81 -11.63
N SER A 30 -3.90 -1.65 -11.71
CA SER A 30 -5.07 -1.32 -12.54
C SER A 30 -5.86 -0.18 -11.90
N ARG A 31 -6.68 0.51 -12.71
CA ARG A 31 -7.62 1.52 -12.19
C ARG A 31 -8.50 0.98 -11.06
N ALA A 32 -9.06 -0.21 -11.24
CA ALA A 32 -9.92 -0.85 -10.25
C ALA A 32 -9.16 -1.12 -8.96
N TYR A 33 -7.90 -1.57 -9.05
CA TYR A 33 -7.08 -1.84 -7.87
C TYR A 33 -6.67 -0.55 -7.15
N ALA A 34 -6.36 0.53 -7.88
CA ALA A 34 -6.13 1.84 -7.29
C ALA A 34 -7.38 2.38 -6.54
N GLU A 35 -8.58 2.13 -7.06
CA GLU A 35 -9.83 2.45 -6.37
C GLU A 35 -10.02 1.58 -5.11
N GLU A 36 -9.67 0.30 -5.18
CA GLU A 36 -9.69 -0.61 -4.02
C GLU A 36 -8.77 -0.09 -2.91
N LEU A 37 -7.49 0.18 -3.22
CA LEU A 37 -6.51 0.69 -2.26
C LEU A 37 -6.98 1.97 -1.55
N ARG A 38 -7.53 2.93 -2.30
CA ARG A 38 -8.10 4.15 -1.73
C ARG A 38 -9.30 3.86 -0.83
N ASN A 39 -10.16 2.93 -1.21
CA ASN A 39 -11.27 2.49 -0.38
C ASN A 39 -10.79 1.85 0.92
N LYS A 40 -9.70 1.05 0.90
CA LYS A 40 -9.09 0.48 2.11
C LYS A 40 -8.61 1.58 3.05
N THR A 41 -7.86 2.54 2.53
CA THR A 41 -7.35 3.68 3.30
C THR A 41 -8.49 4.53 3.88
N ARG A 42 -9.55 4.79 3.10
CA ARG A 42 -10.73 5.51 3.59
C ARG A 42 -11.45 4.75 4.72
N CYS A 43 -11.81 3.49 4.48
CA CYS A 43 -12.52 2.68 5.47
C CYS A 43 -11.68 2.47 6.75
N PHE A 44 -10.36 2.34 6.63
CA PHE A 44 -9.46 2.27 7.77
C PHE A 44 -9.52 3.55 8.62
N LYS A 45 -9.42 4.72 7.99
CA LYS A 45 -9.51 6.01 8.68
C LYS A 45 -10.86 6.20 9.36
N GLU A 46 -11.96 5.89 8.65
CA GLU A 46 -13.32 5.99 9.18
C GLU A 46 -13.54 5.10 10.42
N LYS A 47 -13.05 3.86 10.37
CA LYS A 47 -13.25 2.90 11.47
C LYS A 47 -12.36 3.16 12.69
N THR A 48 -11.15 3.66 12.48
CA THR A 48 -10.19 3.88 13.57
C THR A 48 -10.26 5.27 14.17
N GLY A 49 -10.76 6.26 13.42
CA GLY A 49 -10.70 7.67 13.81
C GLY A 49 -9.27 8.20 13.93
N THR A 50 -8.29 7.50 13.34
CA THR A 50 -6.87 7.88 13.49
C THR A 50 -6.60 9.24 12.88
N ARG A 51 -5.79 10.03 13.58
CA ARG A 51 -5.25 11.31 13.09
C ARG A 51 -3.83 11.16 12.53
N LYS A 52 -3.27 9.95 12.57
CA LYS A 52 -1.95 9.65 12.01
C LYS A 52 -2.00 9.75 10.48
N THR A 53 -0.89 10.14 9.88
CA THR A 53 -0.74 10.10 8.42
C THR A 53 -0.73 8.63 7.98
N VAL A 54 -1.55 8.29 6.99
CA VAL A 54 -1.67 6.92 6.50
C VAL A 54 -1.05 6.83 5.12
N PHE A 55 -0.12 5.91 4.95
CA PHE A 55 0.56 5.61 3.70
C PHE A 55 0.16 4.23 3.20
N THR A 56 -0.23 4.13 1.94
CA THR A 56 -0.42 2.89 1.22
C THR A 56 0.93 2.44 0.69
N THR A 57 1.38 1.27 1.11
CA THR A 57 2.69 0.70 0.74
C THR A 57 2.47 -0.62 0.03
N LEU A 58 3.06 -0.80 -1.15
CA LEU A 58 3.04 -2.10 -1.83
C LEU A 58 4.32 -2.88 -1.54
N ILE A 59 4.18 -4.11 -1.07
CA ILE A 59 5.29 -5.05 -0.93
C ILE A 59 5.22 -6.01 -2.09
N THR A 60 6.23 -5.99 -2.94
CA THR A 60 6.29 -6.80 -4.17
C THR A 60 7.66 -7.41 -4.37
N THR A 61 7.76 -8.39 -5.24
CA THR A 61 9.03 -9.04 -5.60
C THR A 61 9.86 -8.15 -6.51
N TYR A 62 9.35 -7.85 -7.71
CA TYR A 62 10.04 -7.11 -8.78
C TYR A 62 9.62 -5.64 -8.89
N GLY A 63 8.94 -5.10 -7.88
CA GLY A 63 8.46 -3.73 -7.90
C GLY A 63 7.13 -3.55 -8.64
N VAL A 64 6.77 -2.29 -8.81
CA VAL A 64 5.51 -1.86 -9.40
C VAL A 64 5.75 -0.84 -10.51
N LYS A 65 5.07 -1.04 -11.64
CA LYS A 65 5.09 -0.10 -12.75
C LYS A 65 4.53 1.25 -12.30
N LYS A 66 5.37 2.29 -12.37
CA LYS A 66 5.05 3.66 -11.96
C LYS A 66 4.20 4.39 -13.01
N ASP A 67 2.93 4.03 -13.10
CA ASP A 67 1.96 4.71 -13.95
C ASP A 67 1.05 5.67 -13.17
N GLN A 68 0.06 6.28 -13.85
CA GLN A 68 -0.89 7.19 -13.22
C GLN A 68 -1.72 6.52 -12.11
N HIS A 69 -2.01 5.22 -12.20
CA HIS A 69 -2.81 4.52 -11.21
C HIS A 69 -2.00 4.26 -9.93
N TYR A 70 -0.73 3.87 -10.10
CA TYR A 70 0.23 3.79 -8.99
C TYR A 70 0.37 5.14 -8.28
N LEU A 71 0.68 6.21 -9.02
CA LEU A 71 0.93 7.54 -8.44
C LEU A 71 -0.26 8.12 -7.68
N ASN A 72 -1.49 7.69 -8.02
CA ASN A 72 -2.72 8.18 -7.37
C ASN A 72 -3.14 7.38 -6.13
N ALA A 73 -2.54 6.21 -5.87
CA ALA A 73 -3.02 5.29 -4.84
C ALA A 73 -1.93 4.67 -3.96
N VAL A 74 -0.65 4.85 -4.29
CA VAL A 74 0.47 4.23 -3.60
C VAL A 74 1.53 5.27 -3.27
N GLU A 75 1.88 5.39 -1.99
CA GLU A 75 2.89 6.34 -1.51
C GLU A 75 4.28 5.70 -1.35
N GLY A 76 4.38 4.37 -1.33
CA GLY A 76 5.65 3.68 -1.22
C GLY A 76 5.61 2.25 -1.75
N GLN A 77 6.79 1.71 -2.08
CA GLN A 77 6.94 0.29 -2.35
C GLN A 77 8.17 -0.28 -1.63
N VAL A 78 8.09 -1.56 -1.29
CA VAL A 78 9.21 -2.36 -0.80
C VAL A 78 9.36 -3.54 -1.76
N THR A 79 10.58 -3.75 -2.26
CA THR A 79 10.91 -4.88 -3.14
C THR A 79 11.58 -6.00 -2.36
N MET A 80 11.79 -7.17 -2.97
CA MET A 80 12.57 -8.24 -2.35
C MET A 80 14.00 -7.80 -2.01
N ASP A 81 14.63 -7.01 -2.88
CA ASP A 81 15.98 -6.48 -2.64
C ASP A 81 16.04 -5.72 -1.31
N ALA A 82 15.06 -4.86 -1.01
CA ALA A 82 15.02 -4.11 0.24
C ALA A 82 14.77 -4.97 1.51
N LEU A 83 14.39 -6.24 1.35
CA LEU A 83 14.11 -7.16 2.46
C LEU A 83 15.23 -8.17 2.70
N PHE A 84 16.04 -8.47 1.68
CA PHE A 84 17.00 -9.58 1.71
C PHE A 84 18.43 -9.18 1.29
N GLU A 85 18.65 -7.94 0.83
CA GLU A 85 19.97 -7.34 0.60
C GLU A 85 20.25 -6.21 1.62
#